data_AF-A0A0K2RDV0-F1
#
_entry.id   AF-A0A0K2RDV0-F1
#
_cell.length_a   1.000
_cell.length_b   1.000
_cell.length_c   1.000
_cell.angle_alpha   90.00
_cell.angle_beta   90.00
_cell.angle_gamma   90.00
#
_symmetry.space_group_name_H-M   'P 1'
#
loop_
_entity.id
_entity.type
_entity.pdbx_description
1 polymer ?
#
loop_
_entity_poly.entity_id
_entity_poly.type
_entity_poly.pdbx_seq_one_letter_code
_entity_poly.pdbx_strand_id
1 'polypeptide(L)'
;MAAGTPSLMYFYVNELDKAGHRYGCQSDRWEHQLEEIDSTVKRLSASLPAGTTILLTGDHGMLDVPESQRIDYSADPALIAGVRHTAGEPRMVHLYLEPDARELHRDALLDAWRARFGDRIWAFTRGQALEAGLFGVLRPEVSPGSGMS
;
A
#
# COMPACT_ATOMS: atom_id res chain seq x y z
N MET A 1 17.90 41.93 -8.49
CA MET A 1 16.77 41.65 -7.58
C MET A 1 17.32 40.97 -6.34
N ALA A 2 16.95 41.42 -5.14
CA ALA A 2 17.40 40.78 -3.90
C ALA A 2 16.86 39.34 -3.85
N ALA A 3 17.73 38.37 -3.55
CA ALA A 3 17.33 36.98 -3.38
C ALA A 3 16.41 36.90 -2.15
N GLY A 4 15.15 36.52 -2.36
CA GLY A 4 14.23 36.23 -1.26
C GLY A 4 14.75 35.09 -0.39
N THR A 5 14.24 34.99 0.84
CA THR A 5 14.53 33.87 1.74
C THR A 5 14.26 32.54 1.02
N PRO A 6 15.16 31.54 1.12
CA PRO A 6 14.90 30.21 0.60
C PRO A 6 13.55 29.70 1.11
N SER A 7 12.69 29.25 0.19
CA SER A 7 11.37 28.73 0.50
C SER A 7 11.22 27.33 -0.06
N LEU A 8 10.49 26.49 0.68
CA LEU A 8 10.10 25.14 0.25
C LEU A 8 8.59 25.14 0.01
N MET A 9 8.19 24.77 -1.20
CA MET A 9 6.79 24.54 -1.56
C MET A 9 6.59 23.05 -1.82
N TYR A 10 5.52 22.49 -1.27
CA TYR A 10 5.16 21.09 -1.43
C TYR A 10 3.77 20.99 -2.04
N PHE A 11 3.66 20.17 -3.09
CA PHE A 11 2.41 19.89 -3.78
C PHE A 11 2.18 18.39 -3.83
N TYR A 12 0.92 17.98 -3.67
CA TYR A 12 0.48 16.61 -3.77
C TYR A 12 -0.69 16.53 -4.75
N VAL A 13 -0.63 15.57 -5.68
CA VAL A 13 -1.64 15.35 -6.72
C VAL A 13 -2.08 13.89 -6.64
N ASN A 14 -3.38 13.64 -6.45
CA ASN A 14 -3.94 12.29 -6.33
C ASN A 14 -4.85 11.87 -7.49
N GLU A 15 -5.05 12.71 -8.50
CA GLU A 15 -6.00 12.43 -9.56
C GLU A 15 -5.55 11.28 -10.48
N LEU A 16 -4.23 11.14 -10.71
CA LEU A 16 -3.67 10.00 -11.43
C LEU A 16 -3.92 8.67 -10.70
N ASP A 17 -3.72 8.65 -9.39
CA ASP A 17 -3.98 7.48 -8.55
C ASP A 17 -5.47 7.09 -8.56
N LYS A 18 -6.36 8.06 -8.34
CA LYS A 18 -7.82 7.86 -8.42
C LYS A 18 -8.26 7.32 -9.78
N ALA A 19 -7.70 7.85 -10.88
CA ALA A 19 -8.00 7.37 -12.21
C ALA A 19 -7.53 5.91 -12.39
N GLY A 20 -6.36 5.57 -11.87
CA GLY A 20 -5.79 4.23 -11.94
C GLY A 20 -6.64 3.22 -11.17
N HIS A 21 -7.02 3.55 -9.93
CA HIS A 21 -7.89 2.69 -9.13
C HIS A 21 -9.29 2.50 -9.73
N ARG A 22 -9.85 3.53 -10.37
CA ARG A 22 -11.23 3.48 -10.87
C ARG A 22 -11.36 2.89 -12.27
N TYR A 23 -10.39 3.16 -13.14
CA TYR A 23 -10.48 2.84 -14.57
C TYR A 23 -9.36 1.94 -15.08
N GLY A 24 -8.30 1.79 -14.29
CA GLY A 24 -7.11 1.02 -14.64
C GLY A 24 -6.01 1.87 -15.28
N CYS A 25 -4.76 1.44 -15.11
CA CYS A 25 -3.58 2.16 -15.62
C CYS A 25 -3.45 2.08 -17.14
N GLN A 26 -4.10 1.12 -17.80
CA GLN A 26 -4.17 1.04 -19.26
C GLN A 26 -5.36 1.83 -19.86
N SER A 27 -6.08 2.62 -19.07
CA SER A 27 -7.24 3.37 -19.56
C SER A 27 -6.85 4.76 -20.09
N ASP A 28 -7.57 5.23 -21.12
CA ASP A 28 -7.45 6.59 -21.66
C ASP A 28 -7.62 7.67 -20.56
N ARG A 29 -8.41 7.38 -19.52
CA ARG A 29 -8.61 8.29 -18.39
C ARG A 29 -7.39 8.43 -17.51
N TRP A 30 -6.64 7.34 -17.30
CA TRP A 30 -5.39 7.38 -16.55
C TRP A 30 -4.30 8.07 -17.38
N GLU A 31 -4.21 7.76 -18.67
CA GLU A 31 -3.31 8.42 -19.61
C GLU A 31 -3.53 9.93 -19.65
N HIS A 32 -4.79 10.37 -19.75
CA HIS A 32 -5.13 11.79 -19.71
C HIS A 32 -4.66 12.49 -18.42
N GLN A 33 -4.80 11.87 -17.24
CA GLN A 33 -4.28 12.45 -16.00
C GLN A 33 -2.75 12.53 -15.99
N LEU A 34 -2.06 11.57 -16.60
CA LEU A 34 -0.61 11.59 -16.72
C LEU A 34 -0.14 12.73 -17.62
N GLU A 35 -0.80 12.93 -18.76
CA GLU A 35 -0.54 14.04 -19.69
C GLU A 35 -0.78 15.40 -19.03
N GLU A 36 -1.85 15.55 -18.25
CA GLU A 36 -2.14 16.79 -17.52
C GLU A 36 -1.05 17.11 -16.47
N ILE A 37 -0.54 16.09 -15.76
CA ILE A 37 0.57 16.26 -14.81
C ILE A 37 1.85 16.67 -15.57
N ASP A 38 2.21 15.97 -16.65
CA ASP A 38 3.39 16.31 -17.46
C ASP A 38 3.32 17.75 -17.98
N SER A 39 2.19 18.12 -18.58
CA SER A 39 1.91 19.44 -19.12
C SER A 39 2.00 20.52 -18.03
N THR A 40 1.49 20.24 -16.83
CA THR A 40 1.55 21.15 -15.68
C THR A 40 2.97 21.34 -15.16
N VAL A 41 3.73 20.24 -15.00
CA VAL A 41 5.13 20.28 -14.55
C VAL A 41 6.01 21.02 -15.56
N LYS A 42 5.77 20.81 -16.86
CA LYS A 42 6.47 21.52 -17.94
C LYS A 42 6.20 23.02 -17.91
N ARG A 43 4.93 23.44 -17.74
CA ARG A 43 4.58 24.86 -17.57
C ARG A 43 5.21 25.45 -16.31
N LEU A 44 5.17 24.73 -15.19
CA LEU A 44 5.78 25.16 -13.94
C LEU A 44 7.28 25.39 -14.13
N SER A 45 8.00 24.40 -14.65
CA SER A 45 9.45 24.49 -14.92
C SER A 45 9.81 25.67 -15.82
N ALA A 46 9.02 25.95 -16.86
CA ALA A 46 9.26 27.09 -17.75
C ALA A 46 8.97 28.46 -17.11
N SER A 47 8.15 28.51 -16.05
CA SER A 47 7.75 29.75 -15.38
C SER A 47 8.61 30.15 -14.19
N LEU A 48 9.39 29.20 -13.64
CA LEU A 48 10.17 29.44 -12.43
C LEU A 48 11.48 30.20 -12.70
N PRO A 49 11.95 31.02 -11.75
CA PRO A 49 13.25 31.69 -11.85
C PRO A 49 14.42 30.69 -11.95
N ALA A 50 15.48 31.10 -12.65
CA ALA A 50 16.74 30.36 -12.67
C ALA A 50 17.27 30.09 -11.25
N GLY A 51 17.79 28.88 -11.02
CA GLY A 51 18.26 28.43 -9.71
C GLY A 51 17.17 27.80 -8.83
N THR A 52 15.93 27.65 -9.34
CA THR A 52 14.88 26.89 -8.66
C THR A 52 15.01 25.39 -8.96
N THR A 53 15.01 24.55 -7.92
CA THR A 53 15.01 23.08 -8.05
C THR A 53 13.59 22.54 -7.93
N ILE A 54 13.17 21.69 -8.88
CA ILE A 54 11.94 20.90 -8.81
C ILE A 54 12.33 19.44 -8.56
N LEU A 55 11.76 18.83 -7.52
CA LEU A 55 11.82 17.39 -7.27
C LEU A 55 10.41 16.82 -7.46
N LEU A 56 10.27 15.91 -8.41
CA LEU A 56 9.04 15.17 -8.67
C LEU A 56 9.26 13.69 -8.33
N THR A 57 8.36 13.10 -7.54
CA THR A 57 8.41 11.70 -7.16
C THR A 57 7.00 11.13 -7.03
N GLY A 58 6.87 9.82 -7.22
CA GLY A 58 5.71 9.04 -6.79
C GLY A 58 6.08 8.21 -5.56
N ASP A 59 5.09 7.87 -4.74
CA ASP A 59 5.21 6.96 -3.60
C ASP A 59 5.00 5.49 -4.03
N HIS A 60 4.19 5.25 -5.05
CA HIS A 60 4.01 3.93 -5.66
C HIS A 60 3.62 4.00 -7.15
N GLY A 61 3.63 2.83 -7.80
CA GLY A 61 3.08 2.65 -9.14
C GLY A 61 1.61 2.21 -9.13
N MET A 62 1.10 1.84 -10.30
CA MET A 62 -0.23 1.26 -10.50
C MET A 62 -0.12 0.03 -11.40
N LEU A 63 -0.96 -0.98 -11.16
CA LEU A 63 -1.06 -2.17 -12.01
C LEU A 63 -2.52 -2.59 -12.13
N ASP A 64 -2.92 -2.98 -13.34
CA ASP A 64 -4.25 -3.53 -13.57
C ASP A 64 -4.36 -4.96 -13.06
N VAL A 65 -5.35 -5.20 -12.19
CA VAL A 65 -5.70 -6.53 -11.68
C VAL A 65 -6.99 -6.98 -12.35
N PRO A 66 -6.94 -8.06 -13.18
CA PRO A 66 -8.13 -8.65 -13.80
C PRO A 66 -9.18 -9.02 -12.75
N GLU A 67 -10.46 -8.92 -13.08
CA GLU A 67 -11.56 -9.25 -12.15
C GLU A 67 -11.44 -10.67 -11.58
N SER A 68 -11.01 -11.64 -12.40
CA SER A 68 -10.77 -13.02 -11.98
C SER A 68 -9.66 -13.18 -10.92
N GLN A 69 -8.85 -12.15 -10.70
CA GLN A 69 -7.79 -12.11 -9.69
C GLN A 69 -8.15 -11.23 -8.49
N ARG A 70 -9.33 -10.60 -8.47
CA ARG A 70 -9.86 -9.85 -7.33
C ARG A 70 -10.58 -10.81 -6.40
N ILE A 71 -9.83 -11.38 -5.47
CA ILE A 71 -10.30 -12.46 -4.62
C ILE A 71 -10.95 -11.90 -3.35
N ASP A 72 -12.24 -12.16 -3.17
CA ASP A 72 -12.91 -12.01 -1.87
C ASP A 72 -12.67 -13.26 -1.03
N TYR A 73 -11.69 -13.19 -0.14
CA TYR A 73 -11.36 -14.30 0.76
C TYR A 73 -12.38 -14.47 1.89
N SER A 74 -13.21 -13.47 2.18
CA SER A 74 -14.20 -13.54 3.25
C SER A 74 -15.35 -14.51 2.93
N ALA A 75 -15.53 -14.81 1.64
CA ALA A 75 -16.47 -15.82 1.17
C ALA A 75 -16.05 -17.27 1.52
N ASP A 76 -14.80 -17.50 1.96
CA ASP A 76 -14.30 -18.80 2.40
C ASP A 76 -14.20 -18.83 3.94
N PRO A 77 -15.11 -19.54 4.65
CA PRO A 77 -15.12 -19.55 6.11
C PRO A 77 -13.82 -20.07 6.74
N ALA A 78 -13.06 -20.91 6.05
CA ALA A 78 -11.79 -21.42 6.57
C ALA A 78 -10.71 -20.33 6.63
N LEU A 79 -10.79 -19.31 5.76
CA LEU A 79 -9.84 -18.19 5.70
C LEU A 79 -10.11 -17.09 6.72
N ILE A 80 -11.27 -17.12 7.38
CA ILE A 80 -11.68 -16.14 8.39
C ILE A 80 -12.04 -16.79 9.74
N ALA A 81 -11.76 -18.09 9.90
CA ALA A 81 -12.07 -18.82 11.12
C ALA A 81 -11.34 -18.22 12.33
N GLY A 82 -12.10 -17.75 13.32
CA GLY A 82 -11.56 -17.14 14.54
C GLY A 82 -10.95 -15.74 14.32
N VAL A 83 -11.13 -15.14 13.15
CA VAL A 83 -10.71 -13.75 12.87
C VAL A 83 -11.76 -12.79 13.42
N ARG A 84 -11.34 -11.93 14.35
CA ARG A 84 -12.15 -10.84 14.90
C ARG A 84 -12.25 -9.66 13.94
N HIS A 85 -11.13 -9.26 13.34
CA HIS A 85 -11.06 -8.14 12.42
C HIS A 85 -9.92 -8.29 11.42
N THR A 86 -10.07 -7.61 10.28
CA THR A 86 -9.08 -7.56 9.21
C THR A 86 -8.57 -6.13 9.05
N ALA A 87 -7.29 -5.96 8.78
CA ALA A 87 -6.71 -4.66 8.42
C ALA A 87 -5.71 -4.81 7.26
N GLY A 88 -5.00 -3.73 6.94
CA GLY A 88 -4.03 -3.69 5.85
C GLY A 88 -4.66 -3.26 4.53
N GLU A 89 -4.04 -3.66 3.42
CA GLU A 89 -4.50 -3.36 2.07
C GLU A 89 -4.60 -4.64 1.24
N PRO A 90 -5.26 -4.64 0.06
CA PRO A 90 -5.55 -5.87 -0.69
C PRO A 90 -4.34 -6.78 -1.01
N ARG A 91 -3.11 -6.24 -1.05
CA ARG A 91 -1.89 -7.04 -1.29
C ARG A 91 -1.22 -7.53 0.01
N MET A 92 -1.60 -6.99 1.16
CA MET A 92 -1.05 -7.30 2.49
C MET A 92 -2.17 -7.18 3.53
N VAL A 93 -2.89 -8.28 3.71
CA VAL A 93 -3.98 -8.38 4.68
C VAL A 93 -3.44 -8.82 6.04
N HIS A 94 -3.91 -8.15 7.08
CA HIS A 94 -3.61 -8.49 8.47
C HIS A 94 -4.86 -9.11 9.10
N LEU A 95 -4.71 -10.31 9.66
CA LEU A 95 -5.81 -11.05 10.30
C LEU A 95 -5.60 -11.03 11.81
N TYR A 96 -6.54 -10.46 12.53
CA TYR A 96 -6.50 -10.37 13.98
C TYR A 96 -7.46 -11.39 14.55
N LEU A 97 -6.92 -12.32 15.35
CA LEU A 97 -7.71 -13.39 15.94
C LEU A 97 -8.50 -12.89 17.16
N GLU A 98 -9.51 -13.66 17.55
CA GLU A 98 -10.20 -13.47 18.83
C GLU A 98 -9.21 -13.55 20.03
N PRO A 99 -9.44 -12.82 21.13
CA PRO A 99 -8.54 -12.76 22.28
C PRO A 99 -8.30 -14.10 22.97
N ASP A 100 -9.23 -15.05 22.84
CA ASP A 100 -9.13 -16.40 23.37
C ASP A 100 -8.50 -17.40 22.37
N ALA A 101 -8.12 -16.93 21.18
CA ALA A 101 -7.47 -17.75 20.16
C ALA A 101 -6.09 -18.23 20.63
N ARG A 102 -5.98 -19.53 20.80
CA ARG A 102 -4.74 -20.26 21.05
C ARG A 102 -3.86 -20.38 19.80
N GLU A 103 -2.59 -20.74 19.99
CA GLU A 103 -1.61 -20.99 18.92
C GLU A 103 -2.12 -21.93 17.83
N LEU A 104 -2.80 -23.02 18.21
CA LEU A 104 -3.41 -23.96 17.27
C LEU A 104 -4.41 -23.30 16.30
N HIS A 105 -5.16 -22.28 16.72
CA HIS A 105 -6.10 -21.58 15.84
C HIS A 105 -5.35 -20.73 14.80
N ARG A 106 -4.29 -20.05 15.24
CA ARG A 106 -3.41 -19.28 14.36
C ARG A 106 -2.73 -20.18 13.33
N ASP A 107 -2.23 -21.33 13.76
CA ASP A 107 -1.52 -22.26 12.89
C ASP A 107 -2.50 -22.89 11.88
N ALA A 108 -3.70 -23.31 12.32
CA ALA A 108 -4.75 -23.80 11.44
C ALA A 108 -5.21 -22.75 10.41
N LEU A 109 -5.31 -21.49 10.81
CA LEU A 109 -5.65 -20.39 9.90
C LEU A 109 -4.54 -20.19 8.85
N LEU A 110 -3.27 -20.17 9.27
CA LEU A 110 -2.14 -20.07 8.33
C LEU A 110 -2.13 -21.24 7.34
N ASP A 111 -2.40 -22.45 7.81
CA ASP A 111 -2.47 -23.64 6.97
C ASP A 111 -3.65 -23.56 5.98
N ALA A 112 -4.81 -23.04 6.39
CA ALA A 112 -5.93 -22.81 5.47
C ALA A 112 -5.57 -21.82 4.35
N TRP A 113 -4.90 -20.71 4.68
CA TRP A 113 -4.42 -19.74 3.69
C TRP A 113 -3.40 -20.36 2.73
N ARG A 114 -2.43 -21.12 3.25
CA ARG A 114 -1.43 -21.81 2.43
C ARG A 114 -2.06 -22.89 1.55
N ALA A 115 -3.00 -23.67 2.07
CA ALA A 115 -3.69 -24.70 1.30
C ALA A 115 -4.52 -24.09 0.16
N ARG A 116 -5.16 -22.93 0.40
CA ARG A 116 -6.03 -22.27 -0.58
C ARG A 116 -5.28 -21.55 -1.69
N PHE A 117 -4.12 -20.94 -1.38
CA PHE A 117 -3.40 -20.07 -2.31
C PHE A 117 -2.02 -20.60 -2.72
N GLY A 118 -1.47 -21.56 -1.99
CA GLY A 118 -0.15 -22.13 -2.25
C GLY A 118 0.92 -21.04 -2.33
N ASP A 119 1.77 -21.15 -3.35
CA ASP A 119 2.90 -20.25 -3.57
C ASP A 119 2.50 -18.84 -4.05
N ARG A 120 1.19 -18.55 -4.21
CA ARG A 120 0.71 -17.23 -4.61
C ARG A 120 0.76 -16.20 -3.48
N ILE A 121 0.94 -16.65 -2.24
CA ILE A 121 1.02 -15.78 -1.07
C ILE A 121 2.21 -16.15 -0.21
N TRP A 122 2.61 -15.21 0.65
CA TRP A 122 3.38 -15.54 1.83
C TRP A 122 2.51 -15.30 3.06
N ALA A 123 2.39 -16.33 3.91
CA ALA A 123 1.60 -16.28 5.13
C ALA A 123 2.53 -16.45 6.33
N PHE A 124 2.54 -15.44 7.21
CA PHE A 124 3.42 -15.37 8.37
C PHE A 124 2.61 -15.07 9.63
N THR A 125 3.05 -15.61 10.76
CA THR A 125 2.74 -15.00 12.05
C THR A 125 3.48 -13.67 12.17
N ARG A 126 3.03 -12.80 13.09
CA ARG A 126 3.78 -11.58 13.44
C ARG A 126 5.24 -11.87 13.80
N GLY A 127 5.49 -12.92 14.59
CA GLY A 127 6.85 -13.31 14.98
C GLY A 127 7.71 -13.69 13.78
N GLN A 128 7.17 -14.51 12.87
CA GLN A 128 7.85 -14.92 11.64
C GLN A 128 8.15 -13.72 10.73
N ALA A 129 7.21 -12.78 10.58
CA ALA A 129 7.41 -11.59 9.75
C ALA A 129 8.51 -10.67 10.30
N LEU A 130 8.63 -10.57 11.63
CA LEU A 130 9.69 -9.81 12.30
C LEU A 130 11.05 -10.48 12.14
N GLU A 131 11.13 -11.79 12.35
CA GLU A 131 12.36 -12.57 12.17
C GLU A 131 12.86 -12.52 10.72
N ALA A 132 11.94 -12.54 9.76
CA ALA A 132 12.25 -12.39 8.33
C ALA A 132 12.64 -10.95 7.93
N GLY A 133 12.57 -9.98 8.86
CA GLY A 133 12.97 -8.60 8.61
C GLY A 133 12.05 -7.83 7.65
N LEU A 134 10.80 -8.26 7.48
CA LEU A 134 9.86 -7.67 6.50
C LEU A 134 9.54 -6.20 6.76
N PHE A 135 9.70 -5.75 8.01
CA PHE A 135 9.42 -4.38 8.43
C PHE A 135 10.69 -3.53 8.63
N GLY A 136 11.87 -4.06 8.28
CA GLY A 136 13.15 -3.41 8.53
C GLY A 136 13.50 -3.31 10.02
N VAL A 137 14.44 -2.42 10.37
CA VAL A 137 14.85 -2.20 11.76
C VAL A 137 13.75 -1.46 12.51
N LEU A 138 13.07 -2.18 13.41
CA LEU A 138 12.09 -1.56 14.30
C LEU A 138 12.78 -0.58 15.23
N ARG A 139 12.31 0.67 15.22
CA ARG A 139 12.71 1.66 16.22
C ARG A 139 12.04 1.31 17.56
N PRO A 140 12.74 1.45 18.71
CA PRO A 140 12.19 1.09 20.02
C PRO A 140 10.85 1.76 20.34
N GLU A 141 10.61 2.96 19.82
CA GLU A 141 9.39 3.76 20.05
C GLU A 141 8.17 3.23 19.28
N VAL A 142 8.40 2.41 18.25
CA VAL A 142 7.35 1.72 17.46
C VAL A 142 7.33 0.23 17.83
N SER A 143 7.79 -0.11 19.04
CA SER A 143 7.66 -1.47 19.57
C SER A 143 6.17 -1.83 19.61
N PRO A 144 5.74 -2.96 19.01
CA PRO A 144 4.32 -3.15 18.71
C PRO A 144 3.63 -3.68 19.97
N GLY A 145 3.27 -2.75 20.85
CA GLY A 145 2.43 -2.96 22.03
C GLY A 145 1.31 -1.92 22.17
N SER A 146 1.27 -0.88 21.32
CA SER A 146 0.42 0.30 21.57
C SER A 146 -0.42 0.78 20.37
N GLY A 147 -0.35 0.15 19.19
CA GLY A 147 -1.01 0.70 17.98
C GLY A 147 -1.62 -0.29 17.01
N MET A 148 -1.69 -1.58 17.35
CA MET A 148 -2.30 -2.63 16.53
C MET A 148 -2.96 -3.66 17.45
N SER A 149 -3.91 -3.22 18.26
CA SER A 149 -4.80 -4.09 19.05
C SER A 149 -6.07 -4.39 18.29
#